data_AF-A0A4R0ZR65-F1
#
_entry.id   AF-A0A4R0ZR65-F1
#
_cell.length_a   1.000
_cell.length_b   1.000
_cell.length_c   1.000
_cell.angle_alpha   90.00
_cell.angle_beta   90.00
_cell.angle_gamma   90.00
#
_symmetry.space_group_name_H-M   'P 1'
#
loop_
_entity.id
_entity.type
_entity.pdbx_description
1 polymer ?
#
loop_
_entity_poly.entity_id
_entity_poly.type
_entity_poly.pdbx_seq_one_letter_code
_entity_poly.pdbx_strand_id
1 'polypeptide(L)'
;MKYQERSTESFWRIFYIVGPIIIIGMTLAFAALPVILILMNPKPWLIPLLSLTVLGGYGVYRFLQLFRQLFWKERHQSHYEVTATYIEGTTYRHEPGESVEQSFPLDAIKQVVFFPAIVRKTEAAMPHPYRRRTIELCPMLAIMTDEDSMEILFDQRDLAAFEQWIQYFIGDSVPVFYTPKRLYWIGANIATRRERFDILRRPEEIIPFTYTGNLVTDEETAVGLWIETHGSERLKEGPYQAYETKQKNVKRWTAVGTLVGVGLLIGSMFAIAGLT
;
A
#
# COMPACT_ATOMS: atom_id res chain seq x y z
N MET A 1 -8.64 6.33 26.65
CA MET A 1 -8.71 6.96 25.30
C MET A 1 -8.96 5.85 24.28
N LYS A 2 -9.84 6.02 23.28
CA LYS A 2 -10.15 4.96 22.30
C LYS A 2 -10.01 5.49 20.88
N TYR A 3 -9.55 4.65 19.96
CA TYR A 3 -9.52 4.93 18.54
C TYR A 3 -10.01 3.72 17.75
N GLN A 4 -10.96 3.95 16.83
CA GLN A 4 -11.42 2.94 15.89
C GLN A 4 -11.19 3.47 14.47
N GLU A 5 -10.50 2.69 13.66
CA GLU A 5 -10.19 3.06 12.28
C GLU A 5 -11.49 3.22 11.49
N ARG A 6 -11.62 4.37 10.81
CA ARG A 6 -12.84 4.67 10.07
C ARG A 6 -12.97 3.74 8.85
N SER A 7 -14.20 3.31 8.69
CA SER A 7 -14.80 2.85 7.45
C SER A 7 -14.33 3.67 6.23
N THR A 8 -13.87 3.01 5.17
CA THR A 8 -13.51 3.68 3.91
C THR A 8 -14.73 4.43 3.34
N GLU A 9 -14.50 5.51 2.60
CA GLU A 9 -15.57 6.31 1.98
C GLU A 9 -16.46 5.47 1.05
N SER A 10 -17.75 5.83 1.01
CA SER A 10 -18.77 5.11 0.23
C SER A 10 -18.40 4.97 -1.25
N PHE A 11 -17.79 6.00 -1.86
CA PHE A 11 -17.32 5.92 -3.24
C PHE A 11 -16.35 4.75 -3.46
N TRP A 12 -15.34 4.61 -2.61
CA TRP A 12 -14.34 3.55 -2.73
C TRP A 12 -14.92 2.18 -2.40
N ARG A 13 -15.86 2.10 -1.46
CA ARG A 13 -16.59 0.86 -1.17
C ARG A 13 -17.37 0.35 -2.36
N ILE A 14 -18.10 1.24 -3.03
CA ILE A 14 -18.83 0.91 -4.26
C ILE A 14 -17.84 0.50 -5.36
N PHE A 15 -16.74 1.25 -5.52
CA PHE A 15 -15.70 0.93 -6.47
C PHE A 15 -15.06 -0.45 -6.23
N TYR A 16 -14.81 -0.83 -4.98
CA TYR A 16 -14.27 -2.15 -4.62
C TYR A 16 -15.24 -3.30 -4.85
N ILE A 17 -16.53 -3.04 -5.04
CA ILE A 17 -17.53 -4.06 -5.40
C ILE A 17 -17.73 -4.10 -6.93
N VAL A 18 -17.97 -2.95 -7.54
CA VAL A 18 -18.31 -2.84 -8.97
C VAL A 18 -17.08 -3.03 -9.85
N GLY A 19 -15.94 -2.46 -9.45
CA GLY A 19 -14.65 -2.58 -10.16
C GLY A 19 -14.23 -4.03 -10.43
N PRO A 20 -14.20 -4.94 -9.44
CA PRO A 20 -13.90 -6.34 -9.68
C PRO A 20 -14.85 -7.01 -10.67
N ILE A 21 -16.16 -6.75 -10.55
CA ILE A 21 -17.16 -7.36 -11.44
C ILE A 21 -16.87 -6.97 -12.89
N ILE A 22 -16.63 -5.68 -13.15
CA ILE A 22 -16.30 -5.18 -14.49
C ILE A 22 -14.99 -5.77 -14.99
N ILE A 23 -13.92 -5.72 -14.18
CA ILE A 23 -12.58 -6.15 -14.61
C ILE A 23 -12.54 -7.67 -14.85
N ILE A 24 -13.12 -8.47 -13.94
CA ILE A 24 -13.21 -9.92 -14.10
C ILE A 24 -14.08 -10.26 -15.31
N GLY A 25 -15.23 -9.59 -15.48
CA GLY A 25 -16.11 -9.79 -16.64
C GLY A 25 -15.41 -9.50 -17.97
N MET A 26 -14.69 -8.36 -18.06
CA MET A 26 -13.89 -8.02 -19.24
C MET A 26 -12.78 -9.04 -19.50
N THR A 27 -12.09 -9.48 -18.46
CA THR A 27 -10.99 -10.45 -18.58
C THR A 27 -11.50 -11.81 -19.03
N LEU A 28 -12.64 -12.27 -18.50
CA LEU A 28 -13.30 -13.50 -18.92
C LEU A 28 -13.79 -13.42 -20.37
N ALA A 29 -14.40 -12.30 -20.77
CA ALA A 29 -14.81 -12.09 -22.15
C ALA A 29 -13.62 -12.15 -23.11
N PHE A 30 -12.50 -11.51 -22.76
CA PHE A 30 -11.27 -11.56 -23.53
C PHE A 30 -10.66 -12.97 -23.59
N ALA A 31 -10.72 -13.73 -22.50
CA ALA A 31 -10.24 -15.11 -22.44
C ALA A 31 -11.10 -16.07 -23.27
N ALA A 32 -12.41 -15.85 -23.32
CA ALA A 32 -13.37 -16.68 -24.05
C ALA A 32 -13.34 -16.44 -25.56
N LEU A 33 -13.02 -15.21 -26.00
CA LEU A 33 -13.04 -14.82 -27.41
C LEU A 33 -12.20 -15.74 -28.32
N PRO A 34 -10.94 -16.10 -28.00
CA PRO A 34 -10.16 -17.08 -28.77
C PRO A 34 -10.87 -18.43 -28.95
N VAL A 35 -11.48 -18.95 -27.89
CA VAL A 35 -12.15 -20.25 -27.89
C VAL A 35 -13.38 -20.21 -28.80
N ILE A 36 -14.19 -19.16 -28.68
CA ILE A 36 -15.37 -18.94 -29.53
C ILE A 36 -14.95 -18.84 -31.00
N LEU A 37 -13.89 -18.08 -31.31
CA LEU A 37 -13.39 -17.91 -32.68
C LEU A 37 -12.92 -19.25 -33.28
N ILE A 38 -12.21 -20.07 -32.53
CA ILE A 38 -11.74 -21.39 -32.98
C ILE A 38 -12.93 -22.33 -33.23
N LEU A 39 -13.93 -22.33 -32.35
CA LEU A 39 -15.12 -23.19 -32.50
C LEU A 39 -15.98 -22.78 -33.71
N MET A 40 -16.13 -21.48 -33.96
CA MET A 40 -16.91 -20.98 -35.10
C MET A 40 -16.17 -21.09 -36.44
N ASN A 41 -14.84 -21.08 -36.43
CA ASN A 41 -14.01 -21.10 -37.63
C ASN A 41 -12.73 -21.91 -37.36
N PRO A 42 -12.75 -23.25 -37.43
CA PRO A 42 -11.68 -24.11 -36.97
C PRO A 42 -10.49 -24.15 -37.94
N LYS A 43 -9.79 -23.01 -38.09
CA LYS A 43 -8.57 -22.90 -38.89
C LYS A 43 -7.33 -23.10 -38.02
N PRO A 44 -6.34 -23.89 -38.44
CA PRO A 44 -5.14 -24.17 -37.64
C PRO A 44 -4.38 -22.92 -37.21
N TRP A 45 -4.36 -21.86 -38.03
CA TRP A 45 -3.66 -20.61 -37.69
C TRP A 45 -4.28 -19.82 -36.53
N LEU A 46 -5.47 -20.21 -36.04
CA LEU A 46 -6.08 -19.61 -34.86
C LEU A 46 -5.63 -20.25 -33.55
N ILE A 47 -5.03 -21.45 -33.58
CA ILE A 47 -4.56 -22.18 -32.38
C ILE A 47 -3.67 -21.31 -31.47
N PRO A 48 -2.72 -20.50 -31.99
CA PRO A 48 -1.90 -19.63 -31.13
C PRO A 48 -2.69 -18.66 -30.25
N LEU A 49 -3.93 -18.31 -30.60
CA LEU A 49 -4.78 -17.42 -29.81
C LEU A 49 -5.16 -18.01 -28.44
N LEU A 50 -5.07 -19.33 -28.25
CA LEU A 50 -5.33 -19.98 -26.95
C LEU A 50 -4.37 -19.47 -25.84
N SER A 51 -3.21 -18.94 -26.21
CA SER A 51 -2.32 -18.26 -25.26
C SER A 51 -2.98 -17.06 -24.57
N LEU A 52 -3.88 -16.35 -25.27
CA LEU A 52 -4.66 -15.25 -24.69
C LEU A 52 -5.69 -15.74 -23.67
N THR A 53 -6.24 -16.94 -23.85
CA THR A 53 -7.13 -17.58 -22.86
C THR A 53 -6.37 -17.88 -21.57
N VAL A 54 -5.15 -18.42 -21.66
CA VAL A 54 -4.29 -18.67 -20.49
C VAL A 54 -3.93 -17.35 -19.79
N LEU A 55 -3.55 -16.32 -20.54
CA LEU A 55 -3.26 -14.98 -19.99
C LEU A 55 -4.48 -14.37 -19.31
N GLY A 56 -5.67 -14.51 -19.89
CA GLY A 56 -6.92 -14.04 -19.29
C GLY A 56 -7.24 -14.78 -17.99
N GLY A 57 -7.09 -16.10 -17.96
CA GLY A 57 -7.26 -16.90 -16.73
C GLY A 57 -6.29 -16.47 -15.62
N TYR A 58 -5.02 -16.26 -15.96
CA TYR A 58 -4.03 -15.72 -15.03
C TYR A 58 -4.38 -14.30 -14.56
N GLY A 59 -4.90 -13.45 -15.45
CA GLY A 59 -5.40 -12.12 -15.13
C GLY A 59 -6.51 -12.18 -14.08
N VAL A 60 -7.52 -13.04 -14.27
CA VAL A 60 -8.61 -13.24 -13.28
C VAL A 60 -8.05 -13.67 -11.93
N TYR A 61 -7.15 -14.65 -11.90
CA TYR A 61 -6.51 -15.10 -10.66
C TYR A 61 -5.81 -13.94 -9.92
N ARG A 62 -5.05 -13.12 -10.64
CA ARG A 62 -4.36 -11.95 -10.08
C ARG A 62 -5.33 -10.89 -9.56
N PHE A 63 -6.40 -10.60 -10.29
CA PHE A 63 -7.43 -9.65 -9.83
C PHE A 63 -8.14 -10.17 -8.57
N LEU A 64 -8.48 -11.45 -8.50
CA LEU A 64 -9.08 -12.04 -7.31
C LEU A 64 -8.17 -11.91 -6.07
N GLN A 65 -6.87 -12.14 -6.23
CA GLN A 65 -5.91 -11.93 -5.14
C GLN A 65 -5.88 -10.47 -4.65
N LEU A 66 -5.86 -9.51 -5.59
CA LEU A 66 -5.84 -8.08 -5.26
C LEU A 66 -7.14 -7.64 -4.56
N PHE A 67 -8.30 -8.04 -5.08
CA PHE A 67 -9.59 -7.66 -4.50
C PHE A 67 -9.87 -8.33 -3.16
N ARG A 68 -9.42 -9.58 -2.96
CA ARG A 68 -9.54 -10.26 -1.66
C ARG A 68 -8.96 -9.41 -0.52
N GLN A 69 -7.85 -8.73 -0.78
CA GLN A 69 -7.19 -7.91 0.23
C GLN A 69 -7.98 -6.63 0.54
N LEU A 70 -8.57 -6.00 -0.48
CA LEU A 70 -9.44 -4.83 -0.30
C LEU A 70 -10.70 -5.19 0.49
N PHE A 71 -11.34 -6.32 0.18
CA PHE A 71 -12.50 -6.81 0.93
C PHE A 71 -12.15 -7.16 2.37
N TRP A 72 -10.97 -7.74 2.59
CA TRP A 72 -10.50 -8.04 3.95
C TRP A 72 -10.41 -6.77 4.78
N LYS A 73 -9.84 -5.70 4.23
CA LYS A 73 -9.75 -4.39 4.90
C LYS A 73 -11.13 -3.81 5.20
N GLU A 74 -12.08 -3.85 4.27
CA GLU A 74 -13.42 -3.32 4.53
C GLU A 74 -14.16 -4.06 5.64
N ARG A 75 -13.88 -5.36 5.79
CA ARG A 75 -14.52 -6.22 6.80
C ARG A 75 -13.90 -6.08 8.19
N HIS A 76 -12.64 -5.67 8.29
CA HIS A 76 -11.92 -5.61 9.56
C HIS A 76 -11.34 -4.23 9.81
N GLN A 77 -11.77 -3.61 10.90
CA GLN A 77 -11.32 -2.28 11.33
C GLN A 77 -10.42 -2.41 12.54
N SER A 78 -9.26 -1.75 12.48
CA SER A 78 -8.36 -1.71 13.62
C SER A 78 -8.98 -0.89 14.74
N HIS A 79 -8.76 -1.32 15.97
CA HIS A 79 -9.22 -0.61 17.16
C HIS A 79 -8.13 -0.63 18.23
N TYR A 80 -8.06 0.45 18.98
CA TYR A 80 -7.03 0.68 19.99
C TYR A 80 -7.64 1.38 21.20
N GLU A 81 -7.22 1.00 22.39
CA GLU A 81 -7.66 1.56 23.64
C GLU A 81 -6.48 1.74 24.58
N VAL A 82 -6.38 2.93 25.15
CA VAL A 82 -5.53 3.22 26.29
C VAL A 82 -6.39 3.19 27.54
N THR A 83 -6.09 2.23 28.40
CA THR A 83 -6.64 2.07 29.74
C THR A 83 -5.77 2.80 30.78
N ALA A 84 -6.01 2.58 32.07
CA ALA A 84 -5.21 3.19 33.12
C ALA A 84 -3.76 2.65 33.20
N THR A 85 -3.52 1.43 32.72
CA THR A 85 -2.24 0.71 32.91
C THR A 85 -1.71 0.07 31.65
N TYR A 86 -2.54 -0.11 30.63
CA TYR A 86 -2.19 -0.75 29.37
C TYR A 86 -2.66 0.06 28.17
N ILE A 87 -1.92 -0.10 27.07
CA ILE A 87 -2.43 0.13 25.73
C ILE A 87 -2.72 -1.23 25.08
N GLU A 88 -3.92 -1.40 24.56
CA GLU A 88 -4.37 -2.60 23.87
C GLU A 88 -4.95 -2.25 22.50
N GLY A 89 -4.85 -3.18 21.55
CA GLY A 89 -5.45 -2.97 20.26
C GLY A 89 -5.33 -4.17 19.34
N THR A 90 -6.23 -4.22 18.38
CA THR A 90 -6.17 -5.17 17.27
C THR A 90 -5.86 -4.42 15.99
N THR A 91 -4.74 -4.77 15.38
CA THR A 91 -4.24 -4.19 14.15
C THR A 91 -4.63 -5.07 12.98
N TYR A 92 -5.49 -4.58 12.07
CA TYR A 92 -5.81 -5.26 10.81
C TYR A 92 -5.07 -4.56 9.67
N ARG A 93 -3.99 -5.19 9.18
CA ARG A 93 -3.13 -4.64 8.13
C ARG A 93 -2.95 -5.65 7.00
N HIS A 94 -2.51 -5.15 5.85
CA HIS A 94 -2.32 -5.93 4.63
C HIS A 94 -0.97 -6.68 4.63
N GLU A 95 -0.57 -7.23 5.77
CA GLU A 95 0.61 -8.08 5.87
C GLU A 95 0.15 -9.55 5.78
N PRO A 96 0.94 -10.46 5.17
CA PRO A 96 0.55 -11.86 5.08
C PRO A 96 0.35 -12.45 6.48
N GLY A 97 -0.90 -12.73 6.87
CA GLY A 97 -1.22 -13.64 7.97
C GLY A 97 -1.74 -13.04 9.28
N GLU A 98 -1.75 -11.73 9.51
CA GLU A 98 -1.97 -11.26 10.90
C GLU A 98 -2.98 -10.12 11.04
N SER A 99 -4.13 -10.44 11.63
CA SER A 99 -4.67 -9.57 12.67
C SER A 99 -3.75 -9.74 13.88
N VAL A 100 -3.07 -8.67 14.28
CA VAL A 100 -2.22 -8.71 15.46
C VAL A 100 -3.00 -8.11 16.62
N GLU A 101 -3.33 -8.93 17.60
CA GLU A 101 -3.75 -8.46 18.92
C GLU A 101 -2.49 -8.13 19.72
N GLN A 102 -2.44 -6.93 20.26
CA GLN A 102 -1.30 -6.45 21.03
C GLN A 102 -1.80 -5.80 22.30
N SER A 103 -1.07 -6.03 23.39
CA SER A 103 -1.27 -5.35 24.66
C SER A 103 0.08 -5.07 25.28
N PHE A 104 0.33 -3.82 25.65
CA PHE A 104 1.55 -3.38 26.28
C PHE A 104 1.24 -2.63 27.58
N PRO A 105 1.97 -2.90 28.67
CA PRO A 105 1.99 -1.99 29.81
C PRO A 105 2.45 -0.59 29.39
N LEU A 106 1.86 0.46 29.96
CA LEU A 106 2.22 1.84 29.60
C LEU A 106 3.68 2.16 29.95
N ASP A 107 4.21 1.59 31.04
CA ASP A 107 5.61 1.74 31.47
C ASP A 107 6.62 0.99 30.57
N ALA A 108 6.15 0.07 29.74
CA ALA A 108 6.98 -0.60 28.74
C ALA A 108 7.23 0.26 27.50
N ILE A 109 6.46 1.34 27.30
CA ILE A 109 6.60 2.23 26.14
C ILE A 109 7.89 3.04 26.27
N LYS A 110 8.80 2.88 25.30
CA LYS A 110 10.09 3.58 25.28
C LYS A 110 10.04 4.87 24.49
N GLN A 111 9.30 4.87 23.39
CA GLN A 111 9.18 6.01 22.50
C GLN A 111 7.96 5.84 21.60
N VAL A 112 7.53 6.95 21.00
CA VAL A 112 6.52 6.97 19.94
C VAL A 112 7.14 7.61 18.70
N VAL A 113 6.98 7.01 17.53
CA VAL A 113 7.48 7.57 16.28
C VAL A 113 6.32 7.87 15.32
N PHE A 114 6.22 9.12 14.90
CA PHE A 114 5.32 9.59 13.86
C PHE A 114 5.99 9.45 12.48
N PHE A 115 5.28 8.87 11.51
CA PHE A 115 5.69 8.85 10.12
C PHE A 115 4.50 8.91 9.15
N PRO A 116 4.71 9.40 7.91
CA PRO A 116 3.66 9.46 6.91
C PRO A 116 3.43 8.09 6.25
N ALA A 117 2.20 7.60 6.36
CA ALA A 117 1.73 6.38 5.70
C ALA A 117 1.03 6.70 4.38
N ILE A 118 1.31 5.92 3.34
CA ILE A 118 0.61 6.06 2.06
C ILE A 118 -0.73 5.33 2.15
N VAL A 119 -1.83 6.06 1.99
CA VAL A 119 -3.17 5.46 1.92
C VAL A 119 -3.67 5.36 0.49
N ARG A 120 -3.34 6.32 -0.38
CA ARG A 120 -3.69 6.26 -1.80
C ARG A 120 -2.56 6.80 -2.67
N LYS A 121 -2.46 6.22 -3.86
CA LYS A 121 -1.54 6.67 -4.91
C LYS A 121 -2.27 6.58 -6.24
N THR A 122 -2.48 7.74 -6.86
CA THR A 122 -3.09 7.82 -8.20
C THR A 122 -1.97 8.08 -9.19
N GLU A 123 -1.79 7.16 -10.14
CA GLU A 123 -0.86 7.38 -11.23
C GLU A 123 -1.50 8.28 -12.29
N ALA A 124 -0.71 9.18 -12.86
CA ALA A 124 -1.13 9.94 -14.02
C ALA A 124 -1.36 8.97 -15.19
N ALA A 125 -2.56 8.98 -15.78
CA ALA A 125 -2.79 8.30 -17.04
C ALA A 125 -1.97 9.02 -18.11
N MET A 126 -0.95 8.35 -18.68
CA MET A 126 -0.29 8.87 -19.88
C MET A 126 -1.33 8.93 -21.02
N PRO A 127 -1.32 9.98 -21.87
CA PRO A 127 -0.36 11.06 -21.97
C PRO A 127 -0.95 12.42 -21.55
N HIS A 128 -1.86 12.48 -20.57
CA HIS A 128 -2.54 13.75 -20.25
C HIS A 128 -1.67 14.63 -19.35
N PRO A 129 -1.20 15.81 -19.83
CA PRO A 129 -0.28 16.68 -19.08
C PRO A 129 -0.89 17.29 -17.81
N TYR A 130 -2.21 17.23 -17.63
CA TYR A 130 -2.91 17.87 -16.52
C TYR A 130 -3.21 16.96 -15.33
N ARG A 131 -3.07 15.63 -15.45
CA ARG A 131 -3.33 14.72 -14.33
C ARG A 131 -2.05 14.52 -13.53
N ARG A 132 -1.93 15.24 -12.41
CA ARG A 132 -0.80 15.07 -11.49
C ARG A 132 -0.88 13.71 -10.80
N ARG A 133 0.27 13.07 -10.64
CA ARG A 133 0.42 11.94 -9.74
C ARG A 133 0.15 12.44 -8.32
N THR A 134 -0.86 11.90 -7.66
CA THR A 134 -1.21 12.29 -6.28
C THR A 134 -0.87 11.15 -5.34
N ILE A 135 -0.21 11.46 -4.24
CA ILE A 135 0.03 10.54 -3.12
C ILE A 135 -0.72 11.13 -1.93
N GLU A 136 -1.69 10.38 -1.43
CA GLU A 136 -2.47 10.72 -0.24
C GLU A 136 -1.78 10.08 0.96
N LEU A 137 -1.41 10.91 1.91
CA LEU A 137 -0.69 10.53 3.12
C LEU A 137 -1.62 10.67 4.32
N CYS A 138 -1.45 9.78 5.29
CA CYS A 138 -2.12 9.83 6.57
C CYS A 138 -1.07 9.65 7.67
N PRO A 139 -1.28 10.27 8.84
CA PRO A 139 -0.33 10.12 9.93
C PRO A 139 -0.42 8.72 10.54
N MET A 140 0.74 8.16 10.87
CA MET A 140 0.85 6.87 11.53
C MET A 140 1.76 7.01 12.75
N LEU A 141 1.31 6.48 13.89
CA LEU A 141 2.10 6.41 15.12
C LEU A 141 2.54 4.97 15.35
N ALA A 142 3.84 4.77 15.50
CA ALA A 142 4.41 3.54 16.05
C ALA A 142 4.74 3.75 17.53
N ILE A 143 4.03 3.05 18.40
CA ILE A 143 4.24 3.03 19.84
C ILE A 143 5.20 1.88 20.13
N MET A 144 6.42 2.22 20.52
CA MET A 144 7.56 1.30 20.54
C MET A 144 7.83 0.80 21.96
N THR A 145 8.01 -0.50 22.10
CA THR A 145 8.59 -1.16 23.27
C THR A 145 10.01 -1.65 22.93
N ASP A 146 10.65 -2.36 23.86
CA ASP A 146 11.97 -2.98 23.60
C ASP A 146 11.90 -4.13 22.58
N GLU A 147 10.75 -4.77 22.43
CA GLU A 147 10.60 -5.99 21.63
C GLU A 147 9.76 -5.78 20.37
N ASP A 148 8.78 -4.88 20.44
CA ASP A 148 7.76 -4.75 19.39
C ASP A 148 7.12 -3.35 19.32
N SER A 149 6.37 -3.06 18.25
CA SER A 149 5.61 -1.82 18.08
C SER A 149 4.12 -2.02 17.82
N MET A 150 3.26 -1.20 18.41
CA MET A 150 1.86 -1.07 18.01
C MET A 150 1.74 0.11 17.05
N GLU A 151 1.11 -0.12 15.89
CA GLU A 151 1.08 0.87 14.83
C GLU A 151 -0.33 1.33 14.47
N ILE A 152 -0.61 2.59 14.78
CA ILE A 152 -1.93 3.20 14.62
C ILE A 152 -1.90 4.10 13.39
N LEU A 153 -2.68 3.75 12.37
CA LEU A 153 -2.93 4.58 11.20
C LEU A 153 -4.15 5.44 11.47
N PHE A 154 -3.97 6.76 11.43
CA PHE A 154 -5.05 7.71 11.65
C PHE A 154 -5.66 8.16 10.33
N ASP A 155 -6.97 8.26 10.27
CA ASP A 155 -7.68 8.79 9.11
C ASP A 155 -7.47 10.30 8.99
N GLN A 156 -7.11 10.81 7.82
CA GLN A 156 -6.96 12.25 7.57
C GLN A 156 -8.22 13.08 7.89
N ARG A 157 -9.40 12.44 7.91
CA ARG A 157 -10.69 13.08 8.24
C ARG A 157 -10.96 13.12 9.74
N ASP A 158 -10.06 12.56 10.54
CA ASP A 158 -10.17 12.47 12.00
C ASP A 158 -8.81 12.76 12.65
N LEU A 159 -8.20 13.88 12.26
CA LEU A 159 -6.94 14.32 12.85
C LEU A 159 -7.09 14.61 14.35
N ALA A 160 -8.28 14.98 14.84
CA ALA A 160 -8.53 15.16 16.27
C ALA A 160 -8.15 13.91 17.09
N ALA A 161 -8.38 12.70 16.56
CA ALA A 161 -7.91 11.48 17.21
C ALA A 161 -6.38 11.41 17.26
N PHE A 162 -5.69 11.71 16.16
CA PHE A 162 -4.23 11.78 16.17
C PHE A 162 -3.70 12.77 17.22
N GLU A 163 -4.29 13.96 17.29
CA GLU A 163 -3.91 15.03 18.21
C GLU A 163 -4.08 14.60 19.68
N GLN A 164 -5.19 13.95 20.01
CA GLN A 164 -5.42 13.40 21.35
C GLN A 164 -4.34 12.39 21.74
N TRP A 165 -3.99 11.49 20.82
CA TRP A 165 -3.02 10.44 21.07
C TRP A 165 -1.60 10.98 21.23
N ILE A 166 -1.18 11.92 20.37
CA ILE A 166 0.17 12.48 20.47
C ILE A 166 0.31 13.37 21.72
N GLN A 167 -0.72 14.13 22.08
CA GLN A 167 -0.74 14.91 23.32
C GLN A 167 -0.70 14.03 24.56
N TYR A 168 -1.40 12.88 24.54
CA TYR A 168 -1.36 11.92 25.63
C TYR A 168 0.07 11.45 25.92
N PHE A 169 0.81 11.02 24.89
CA PHE A 169 2.19 10.55 25.08
C PHE A 169 3.16 11.66 25.48
N ILE A 170 3.00 12.87 24.93
CA ILE A 170 3.80 14.03 25.36
C ILE A 170 3.51 14.36 26.83
N GLY A 171 2.24 14.34 27.25
CA GLY A 171 1.83 14.60 28.62
C GLY A 171 2.36 13.58 29.63
N ASP A 172 2.49 12.31 29.21
CA ASP A 172 3.06 11.22 30.01
C ASP A 172 4.60 11.16 29.93
N SER A 173 5.24 12.20 29.37
CA SER A 173 6.70 12.30 29.22
C SER A 173 7.34 11.18 28.38
N VAL A 174 6.58 10.55 27.49
CA VAL A 174 7.10 9.57 26.52
C VAL A 174 7.80 10.34 25.38
N PRO A 175 9.06 10.01 25.06
CA PRO A 175 9.76 10.62 23.93
C PRO A 175 9.02 10.41 22.61
N VAL A 176 8.74 11.49 21.89
CA VAL A 176 8.11 11.45 20.56
C VAL A 176 9.13 11.84 19.50
N PHE A 177 9.20 11.03 18.44
CA PHE A 177 10.10 11.22 17.32
C PHE A 177 9.33 11.26 16.00
N TYR A 178 10.01 11.70 14.94
CA TYR A 178 9.51 11.76 13.59
C TYR A 178 10.48 11.15 12.59
N THR A 179 9.95 10.53 11.54
CA THR A 179 10.70 10.22 10.33
C THR A 179 9.89 10.54 9.07
N PRO A 180 10.48 11.21 8.05
CA PRO A 180 9.81 11.47 6.78
C PRO A 180 9.75 10.22 5.87
N LYS A 181 10.37 9.11 6.30
CA LYS A 181 10.42 7.87 5.53
C LYS A 181 9.02 7.28 5.40
N ARG A 182 8.65 6.92 4.17
CA ARG A 182 7.40 6.21 3.88
C ARG A 182 7.60 4.74 4.14
N LEU A 183 7.30 4.33 5.36
CA LEU A 183 7.53 2.95 5.81
C LEU A 183 6.32 2.04 5.58
N TYR A 184 5.12 2.62 5.44
CA TYR A 184 3.89 1.88 5.23
C TYR A 184 3.11 2.36 4.00
N TRP A 185 2.58 1.42 3.22
CA TRP A 185 1.60 1.68 2.18
C TRP A 185 0.50 0.61 2.22
N ILE A 186 -0.75 1.04 2.36
CA ILE A 186 -1.88 0.11 2.42
C ILE A 186 -2.09 -0.72 1.15
N GLY A 187 -1.67 -0.21 -0.02
CA GLY A 187 -1.84 -0.86 -1.31
C GLY A 187 -0.67 -1.78 -1.70
N ALA A 188 0.39 -1.82 -0.91
CA ALA A 188 1.54 -2.67 -1.18
C ALA A 188 2.33 -2.95 0.09
N ASN A 189 2.73 -4.21 0.29
CA ASN A 189 3.66 -4.57 1.35
C ASN A 189 5.08 -4.07 1.02
N ILE A 190 5.36 -2.79 1.31
CA ILE A 190 6.66 -2.15 1.03
C ILE A 190 7.70 -2.47 2.09
N ALA A 191 7.29 -2.68 3.33
CA ALA A 191 8.08 -3.16 4.46
C ALA A 191 7.12 -3.88 5.41
N THR A 192 7.57 -4.97 6.02
CA THR A 192 6.88 -5.68 7.10
C THR A 192 6.94 -4.87 8.40
N ARG A 193 6.04 -5.15 9.34
CA ARG A 193 6.05 -4.52 10.67
C ARG A 193 7.38 -4.67 11.40
N ARG A 194 8.00 -5.85 11.33
CA ARG A 194 9.31 -6.10 11.94
C ARG A 194 10.41 -5.23 11.31
N GLU A 195 10.43 -5.11 9.99
CA GLU A 195 11.37 -4.22 9.29
C GLU A 195 11.15 -2.75 9.66
N ARG A 196 9.89 -2.32 9.79
CA ARG A 196 9.57 -0.95 10.25
C ARG A 196 10.07 -0.72 11.67
N PHE A 197 9.80 -1.63 12.59
CA PHE A 197 10.31 -1.55 13.96
C PHE A 197 11.85 -1.46 13.99
N ASP A 198 12.55 -2.27 13.20
CA ASP A 198 14.02 -2.25 13.14
C ASP A 198 14.59 -0.96 12.53
N ILE A 199 13.85 -0.30 11.64
CA ILE A 199 14.20 1.04 11.12
C ILE A 199 13.95 2.10 12.19
N LEU A 200 12.78 2.06 12.84
CA LEU A 200 12.34 3.08 13.81
C LEU A 200 13.14 3.08 15.12
N ARG A 201 13.91 2.03 15.40
CA ARG A 201 14.86 1.98 16.52
C ARG A 201 16.18 2.69 16.26
N ARG A 202 16.48 3.01 15.00
CA ARG A 202 17.77 3.57 14.60
C ARG A 202 17.77 5.08 14.83
N PRO A 203 18.64 5.62 15.68
CA PRO A 203 18.73 7.06 15.92
C PRO A 203 19.00 7.86 14.64
N GLU A 204 19.65 7.25 13.65
CA GLU A 204 19.96 7.88 12.36
C GLU A 204 18.78 7.91 11.36
N GLU A 205 17.62 7.36 11.73
CA GLU A 205 16.40 7.35 10.92
C GLU A 205 15.29 8.23 11.51
N ILE A 206 15.44 8.71 12.74
CA ILE A 206 14.42 9.46 13.48
C ILE A 206 14.99 10.75 14.07
N ILE A 207 14.13 11.75 14.26
CA ILE A 207 14.47 13.01 14.96
C ILE A 207 13.43 13.31 16.04
N PRO A 208 13.76 14.07 17.10
CA PRO A 208 12.77 14.51 18.07
C PRO A 208 11.62 15.28 17.39
N PHE A 209 10.39 15.00 17.80
CA PHE A 209 9.19 15.66 17.27
C PHE A 209 8.56 16.55 18.34
N THR A 210 8.24 17.78 17.96
CA THR A 210 7.54 18.74 18.83
C THR A 210 6.17 19.01 18.26
N TYR A 211 5.13 18.81 19.05
CA TYR A 211 3.75 19.09 18.66
C TYR A 211 3.30 20.43 19.26
N THR A 212 2.85 21.35 18.41
CA THR A 212 2.42 22.70 18.80
C THR A 212 0.91 22.92 18.66
N GLY A 213 0.17 21.92 18.17
CA GLY A 213 -1.26 22.04 17.85
C GLY A 213 -1.53 22.23 16.35
N ASN A 214 -0.49 22.28 15.50
CA ASN A 214 -0.64 22.41 14.05
C ASN A 214 0.21 21.36 13.34
N LEU A 215 -0.39 20.19 13.12
CA LEU A 215 0.30 19.03 12.55
C LEU A 215 1.02 19.33 11.24
N VAL A 216 0.44 20.15 10.36
CA VAL A 216 1.04 20.45 9.06
C VAL A 216 2.35 21.22 9.25
N THR A 217 2.34 22.27 10.07
CA THR A 217 3.53 23.06 10.36
C THR A 217 4.56 22.29 11.18
N ASP A 218 4.11 21.47 12.13
CA ASP A 218 4.97 20.63 12.96
C ASP A 218 5.68 19.57 12.11
N GLU A 219 4.96 18.93 11.18
CA GLU A 219 5.53 17.97 10.24
C GLU A 219 6.53 18.64 9.30
N GLU A 220 6.20 19.79 8.69
CA GLU A 220 7.12 20.53 7.81
C GLU A 220 8.42 20.90 8.54
N THR A 221 8.31 21.34 9.80
CA THR A 221 9.46 21.66 10.64
C THR A 221 10.31 20.42 10.92
N ALA A 222 9.68 19.30 11.28
CA ALA A 222 10.36 18.04 11.51
C ALA A 222 11.05 17.52 10.23
N VAL A 223 10.40 17.60 9.07
CA VAL A 223 11.01 17.25 7.78
C VAL A 223 12.25 18.11 7.53
N GLY A 224 12.17 19.42 7.76
CA GLY A 224 13.30 20.33 7.62
C GLY A 224 14.48 19.94 8.51
N LEU A 225 14.22 19.67 9.79
CA LEU A 225 15.24 19.25 10.76
C LEU A 225 15.86 17.90 10.39
N TRP A 226 15.05 16.95 9.92
CA TRP A 226 15.55 15.64 9.49
C TRP A 226 16.47 15.78 8.27
N ILE A 227 16.11 16.63 7.30
CA ILE A 227 16.94 16.91 6.12
C ILE A 227 18.25 17.59 6.51
N GLU A 228 18.20 18.55 7.43
CA GLU A 228 19.40 19.23 7.94
C GLU A 228 20.35 18.25 8.66
N THR A 229 19.78 17.32 9.44
CA THR A 229 20.55 16.37 10.25
C THR A 229 21.12 15.21 9.41
N HIS A 230 20.35 14.67 8.47
CA HIS A 230 20.68 13.42 7.77
C HIS A 230 20.94 13.59 6.27
N GLY A 231 20.68 14.77 5.71
CA GLY A 231 20.83 15.07 4.29
C GLY A 231 19.63 14.66 3.44
N SER A 232 19.32 15.47 2.42
CA SER A 232 18.18 15.27 1.51
C SER A 232 18.30 14.00 0.64
N GLU A 233 19.51 13.54 0.34
CA GLU A 233 19.72 12.34 -0.47
C GLU A 233 19.17 11.08 0.19
N ARG A 234 19.21 11.01 1.53
CA ARG A 234 18.63 9.89 2.26
C ARG A 234 17.11 9.82 2.10
N LEU A 235 16.41 10.89 1.72
CA LEU A 235 14.98 10.78 1.35
C LEU A 235 14.73 9.92 0.11
N LYS A 236 15.77 9.63 -0.70
CA LYS A 236 15.69 8.75 -1.86
C LYS A 236 16.01 7.28 -1.51
N GLU A 237 16.29 7.01 -0.25
CA GLU A 237 16.56 5.67 0.27
C GLU A 237 15.38 5.15 1.10
N GLY A 238 15.24 3.82 1.16
CA GLY A 238 14.26 3.16 2.01
C GLY A 238 13.29 2.26 1.26
N PRO A 239 12.34 1.65 1.99
CA PRO A 239 11.48 0.59 1.45
C PRO A 239 10.61 1.08 0.29
N TYR A 240 10.06 2.29 0.40
CA TYR A 240 9.21 2.86 -0.64
C TYR A 240 9.95 3.12 -1.96
N GLN A 241 11.18 3.63 -1.89
CA GLN A 241 12.00 3.96 -3.07
C GLN A 241 12.54 2.68 -3.74
N ALA A 242 12.91 1.67 -2.93
CA ALA A 242 13.22 0.33 -3.43
C ALA A 242 12.02 -0.29 -4.15
N TYR A 243 10.82 -0.17 -3.57
CA TYR A 243 9.58 -0.61 -4.19
C TYR A 243 9.29 0.12 -5.51
N GLU A 244 9.42 1.45 -5.57
CA GLU A 244 9.23 2.21 -6.81
C GLU A 244 10.19 1.78 -7.92
N THR A 245 11.46 1.57 -7.58
CA THR A 245 12.48 1.12 -8.53
C THR A 245 12.14 -0.26 -9.08
N LYS A 246 11.75 -1.20 -8.20
CA LYS A 246 11.29 -2.54 -8.58
C LYS A 246 10.07 -2.47 -9.50
N GLN A 247 9.07 -1.66 -9.17
CA GLN A 247 7.86 -1.49 -9.99
C GLN A 247 8.16 -0.89 -11.36
N LYS A 248 9.06 0.09 -11.44
CA LYS A 248 9.50 0.67 -12.72
C LYS A 248 10.12 -0.40 -13.62
N ASN A 249 10.99 -1.24 -13.05
CA ASN A 249 11.60 -2.35 -13.77
C ASN A 249 10.58 -3.40 -14.21
N VAL A 250 9.66 -3.78 -13.32
CA VAL A 250 8.57 -4.72 -13.65
C VAL A 250 7.71 -4.17 -14.80
N LYS A 251 7.30 -2.90 -14.76
CA LYS A 251 6.53 -2.27 -15.83
C LYS A 251 7.28 -2.27 -17.16
N ARG A 252 8.57 -1.91 -17.15
CA ARG A 252 9.42 -1.92 -18.35
C ARG A 252 9.50 -3.32 -18.96
N TRP A 253 9.80 -4.33 -18.15
CA TRP A 253 9.90 -5.72 -18.62
C TRP A 253 8.55 -6.29 -19.05
N THR A 254 7.46 -5.91 -18.39
CA THR A 254 6.09 -6.29 -18.80
C THR A 254 5.73 -5.68 -20.15
N ALA A 255 6.11 -4.42 -20.41
CA ALA A 255 5.90 -3.78 -21.70
C ALA A 255 6.70 -4.47 -22.82
N VAL A 256 7.98 -4.74 -22.57
CA VAL A 256 8.85 -5.47 -23.51
C VAL A 256 8.31 -6.88 -23.77
N GLY A 257 7.98 -7.62 -22.72
CA GLY A 257 7.42 -8.97 -22.82
C GLY A 257 6.10 -9.00 -23.58
N THR A 258 5.22 -8.02 -23.35
CA THR A 258 3.97 -7.88 -24.11
C THR A 258 4.25 -7.67 -25.60
N LEU A 259 5.15 -6.75 -25.97
CA LEU A 259 5.48 -6.49 -27.38
C LEU A 259 6.08 -7.71 -28.08
N VAL A 260 7.03 -8.38 -27.42
CA VAL A 260 7.63 -9.61 -27.94
C VAL A 260 6.59 -10.72 -28.08
N GLY A 261 5.74 -10.90 -27.06
CA GLY A 261 4.66 -11.90 -27.08
C GLY A 261 3.66 -11.67 -28.21
N VAL A 262 3.24 -10.41 -28.45
CA VAL A 262 2.38 -10.05 -29.58
C VAL A 262 3.06 -10.34 -30.91
N GLY A 263 4.35 -10.00 -31.06
CA GLY A 263 5.11 -10.30 -32.27
C GLY A 263 5.22 -11.80 -32.56
N LEU A 264 5.52 -12.61 -31.53
CA LEU A 264 5.57 -14.08 -31.64
C LEU A 264 4.20 -14.68 -31.98
N LEU A 265 3.13 -14.18 -31.37
CA LEU A 265 1.77 -14.61 -31.64
C LEU A 265 1.41 -14.35 -33.11
N ILE A 266 1.60 -13.11 -33.59
CA ILE A 266 1.34 -12.75 -34.99
C ILE A 266 2.20 -13.59 -35.95
N GLY A 267 3.50 -13.72 -35.67
CA GLY A 267 4.42 -14.51 -36.50
C GLY A 267 4.01 -15.98 -36.58
N SER A 268 3.59 -16.59 -35.46
CA SER A 268 3.12 -17.97 -35.43
C SER A 268 1.85 -18.18 -36.25
N MET A 269 0.91 -17.22 -36.20
CA MET A 269 -0.32 -17.27 -36.98
C MET A 269 -0.02 -17.21 -38.49
N PHE A 270 0.85 -16.29 -38.92
CA PHE A 270 1.26 -16.21 -40.33
C PHE A 270 2.03 -17.44 -40.81
N ALA A 271 2.93 -17.99 -39.98
CA ALA A 271 3.68 -19.19 -40.32
C ALA A 271 2.76 -20.40 -40.53
N ILE A 272 1.77 -20.60 -39.63
CA ILE A 272 0.80 -21.69 -39.77
C ILE A 272 -0.10 -21.46 -40.98
N ALA A 273 -0.57 -20.23 -41.20
CA ALA A 273 -1.40 -19.91 -42.36
C ALA A 273 -0.67 -20.12 -43.70
N GLY A 274 0.64 -19.94 -43.76
CA GLY A 274 1.44 -20.23 -44.95
C GLY A 274 1.64 -21.73 -45.23
N LEU A 275 1.35 -22.60 -44.25
CA LEU A 275 1.52 -24.06 -44.33
C LEU A 275 0.18 -24.81 -44.55
N THR A 276 -0.96 -24.13 -44.46
CA THR A 276 -2.32 -24.71 -44.54
C THR A 276 -3.15 -24.03 -45.60
#